data_AF-A0A5R2N061-F1
#
_entry.id   AF-A0A5R2N061-F1
#
_cell.length_a   1.000
_cell.length_b   1.000
_cell.length_c   1.000
_cell.angle_alpha   90.00
_cell.angle_beta   90.00
_cell.angle_gamma   90.00
#
_symmetry.space_group_name_H-M   'P 1'
#
loop_
_entity.id
_entity.type
_entity.pdbx_description
1 polymer ?
#
loop_
_entity_poly.entity_id
_entity_poly.type
_entity_poly.pdbx_seq_one_letter_code
_entity_poly.pdbx_strand_id
1 'polypeptide(L)'
;APYTAGQTFDASSRTVFNRLVEFDHGKTSVSPGLADSWTISDDGKEYTFKLRKGVKFAPTDYFTPTRDLNADDVVFSFQRQVDKNGPWFQYIPGIAYQYYNDQFGDNITKVEKVDDLTVKFTLKEPAITFIPTLGM
;
A
#
# COMPACT_ATOMS: atom_id res chain seq x y z
N ALA A 1 -10.80 -13.08 5.83
CA ALA A 1 -10.93 -14.40 6.47
C ALA A 1 -9.56 -14.78 7.04
N PRO A 2 -9.45 -15.38 8.24
CA PRO A 2 -8.17 -15.70 8.88
C PRO A 2 -7.28 -16.68 8.10
N TYR A 3 -7.75 -17.19 6.97
CA TYR A 3 -7.06 -18.14 6.11
C TYR A 3 -7.22 -17.71 4.64
N THR A 4 -6.61 -16.60 4.24
CA THR A 4 -6.39 -16.31 2.82
C THR A 4 -5.11 -16.99 2.39
N ALA A 5 -5.22 -18.10 1.66
CA ALA A 5 -4.10 -18.59 0.87
C ALA A 5 -3.80 -17.56 -0.25
N GLY A 6 -2.55 -17.51 -0.74
CA GLY A 6 -2.15 -16.58 -1.80
C GLY A 6 -3.10 -16.58 -3.01
N GLN A 7 -3.66 -17.74 -3.34
CA GLN A 7 -4.63 -17.90 -4.44
C GLN A 7 -5.95 -17.13 -4.20
N THR A 8 -6.44 -17.11 -2.97
CA THR A 8 -7.65 -16.34 -2.62
C THR A 8 -7.35 -14.84 -2.59
N PHE A 9 -6.14 -14.44 -2.17
CA PHE A 9 -5.68 -13.06 -2.22
C PHE A 9 -5.59 -12.57 -3.67
N ASP A 10 -4.93 -13.31 -4.55
CA ASP A 10 -4.79 -12.96 -5.97
C ASP A 10 -6.16 -12.83 -6.66
N ALA A 11 -7.03 -13.84 -6.51
CA ALA A 11 -8.31 -13.90 -7.21
C ALA A 11 -9.29 -12.79 -6.77
N SER A 12 -9.28 -12.42 -5.49
CA SER A 12 -10.22 -11.42 -4.94
C SER A 12 -9.66 -9.99 -4.94
N SER A 13 -8.34 -9.83 -4.86
CA SER A 13 -7.74 -8.51 -4.66
C SER A 13 -7.28 -7.86 -5.96
N ARG A 14 -6.72 -8.62 -6.91
CA ARG A 14 -6.18 -8.01 -8.14
C ARG A 14 -7.24 -7.49 -9.09
N THR A 15 -8.46 -8.01 -9.01
CA THR A 15 -9.61 -7.60 -9.84
C THR A 15 -10.32 -6.38 -9.28
N VAL A 16 -10.15 -6.08 -7.99
CA VAL A 16 -10.90 -5.04 -7.26
C VAL A 16 -9.99 -3.89 -6.80
N PHE A 17 -8.72 -4.16 -6.50
CA PHE A 17 -7.77 -3.18 -5.96
C PHE A 17 -6.53 -3.04 -6.84
N ASN A 18 -5.94 -1.85 -6.79
CA ASN A 18 -4.65 -1.54 -7.38
C ASN A 18 -3.61 -1.27 -6.29
N ARG A 19 -2.34 -1.50 -6.64
CA ARG A 19 -1.18 -1.24 -5.77
C ARG A 19 -0.48 0.04 -6.20
N LEU A 20 0.44 0.56 -5.35
CA LEU A 20 1.24 1.74 -5.72
C LEU A 20 2.11 1.47 -6.95
N VAL A 21 2.66 0.25 -7.02
CA VAL A 21 3.41 -0.27 -8.16
C VAL A 21 2.82 -1.62 -8.55
N GLU A 22 3.07 -2.06 -9.78
CA GLU A 22 2.54 -3.30 -10.32
C GLU A 22 3.68 -4.13 -10.95
N PHE A 23 3.45 -5.42 -11.17
CA PHE A 23 4.34 -6.22 -12.01
C PHE A 23 3.83 -6.25 -13.44
N ASP A 24 4.74 -6.13 -14.40
CA ASP A 24 4.40 -6.33 -15.80
C ASP A 24 3.87 -7.76 -16.02
N HIS A 25 2.81 -7.90 -16.82
CA HIS A 25 2.19 -9.19 -17.08
C HIS A 25 3.21 -10.21 -17.59
N GLY A 26 3.36 -11.32 -16.84
CA GLY A 26 4.28 -12.40 -17.18
C GLY A 26 5.75 -12.11 -16.89
N LYS A 27 6.08 -11.02 -16.19
CA LYS A 27 7.46 -10.63 -15.86
C LYS A 27 7.60 -10.30 -14.37
N THR A 28 8.85 -10.16 -13.94
CA THR A 28 9.22 -9.72 -12.58
C THR A 28 9.67 -8.25 -12.55
N SER A 29 9.56 -7.54 -13.69
CA SER A 29 9.80 -6.10 -13.75
C SER A 29 8.66 -5.34 -13.09
N VAL A 30 9.01 -4.37 -12.25
CA VAL A 30 8.06 -3.48 -11.57
C VAL A 30 7.78 -2.27 -12.46
N SER A 31 6.50 -1.92 -12.58
CA SER A 31 6.01 -0.76 -13.34
C SER A 31 5.05 0.12 -12.51
N PRO A 32 4.79 1.36 -12.96
CA PRO A 32 3.88 2.29 -12.26
C PRO A 32 2.44 1.76 -12.10
N GLY A 33 1.98 1.66 -10.86
CA GLY A 33 0.60 1.32 -10.48
C GLY A 33 -0.21 2.58 -10.21
N LEU A 34 -0.75 2.76 -9.00
CA LEU A 34 -1.39 4.00 -8.56
C LEU A 34 -0.40 5.17 -8.40
N ALA A 35 0.90 4.89 -8.28
CA ALA A 35 1.94 5.90 -8.35
C ALA A 35 2.49 5.99 -9.78
N ASP A 36 2.59 7.20 -10.33
CA ASP A 36 3.22 7.47 -11.62
C ASP A 36 4.75 7.31 -11.57
N SER A 37 5.34 7.67 -10.44
CA SER A 37 6.79 7.58 -10.23
C SER A 37 7.14 7.54 -8.74
N TRP A 38 8.38 7.17 -8.45
CA TRP A 38 8.94 7.24 -7.11
C TRP A 38 10.42 7.59 -7.14
N THR A 39 10.88 8.18 -6.04
CA THR A 39 12.30 8.45 -5.79
C THR A 39 12.73 7.76 -4.50
N ILE A 40 14.00 7.36 -4.46
CA ILE A 40 14.63 6.70 -3.31
C ILE A 40 15.77 7.61 -2.84
N SER A 41 15.89 7.83 -1.54
CA SER A 41 17.03 8.55 -0.96
C SER A 41 18.33 7.77 -1.13
N ASP A 42 19.46 8.47 -1.07
CA ASP A 42 20.79 7.86 -1.23
C ASP A 42 21.09 6.77 -0.19
N ASP A 43 20.52 6.89 1.01
CA ASP A 43 20.65 5.90 2.09
C ASP A 43 19.65 4.73 1.97
N GLY A 44 18.74 4.76 0.98
CA GLY A 44 17.75 3.72 0.72
C GLY A 44 16.65 3.60 1.77
N LYS A 45 16.47 4.61 2.63
CA LYS A 45 15.49 4.60 3.74
C LYS A 45 14.26 5.45 3.50
N GLU A 46 14.31 6.42 2.59
CA GLU A 46 13.15 7.24 2.25
C GLU A 46 12.69 6.96 0.83
N TYR A 47 11.39 6.73 0.68
CA TYR A 47 10.74 6.47 -0.61
C TYR A 47 9.61 7.47 -0.78
N THR A 48 9.67 8.29 -1.81
CA THR A 48 8.64 9.28 -2.11
C THR A 48 7.92 8.90 -3.38
N PHE A 49 6.61 8.69 -3.30
CA PHE A 49 5.75 8.31 -4.41
C PHE A 49 4.92 9.51 -4.89
N LYS A 50 4.84 9.69 -6.20
CA LYS A 50 3.92 10.62 -6.87
C LYS A 50 2.71 9.85 -7.37
N LEU A 51 1.53 10.19 -6.85
CA LEU A 51 0.28 9.49 -7.13
C LEU A 51 -0.34 9.97 -8.43
N ARG A 52 -0.99 9.04 -9.15
CA ARG A 52 -1.81 9.35 -10.32
C ARG A 52 -2.95 10.28 -9.94
N LYS A 53 -3.11 11.37 -10.70
CA LYS A 53 -4.23 12.30 -10.53
C LYS A 53 -5.51 11.74 -11.16
N GLY A 54 -6.65 12.00 -10.52
CA GLY A 54 -7.97 11.73 -11.10
C GLY A 54 -8.43 10.28 -11.01
N VAL A 55 -7.73 9.44 -10.23
CA VAL A 55 -8.13 8.05 -9.98
C VAL A 55 -9.38 8.03 -9.12
N LYS A 56 -10.40 7.29 -9.54
CA LYS A 56 -11.70 7.20 -8.85
C LYS A 56 -11.85 5.85 -8.17
N PHE A 57 -12.43 5.85 -6.99
CA PHE A 57 -12.90 4.62 -6.36
C PHE A 57 -14.15 4.09 -7.10
N ALA A 58 -14.34 2.78 -7.08
CA ALA A 58 -15.52 2.17 -7.69
C ALA A 58 -16.78 2.49 -6.86
N PRO A 59 -17.87 2.98 -7.48
CA PRO A 59 -19.15 3.13 -6.80
C PRO A 59 -19.82 1.76 -6.63
N THR A 60 -20.54 1.58 -5.52
CA THR A 60 -21.42 0.43 -5.26
C THR A 60 -22.74 0.92 -4.65
N ASP A 61 -23.74 0.06 -4.57
CA ASP A 61 -25.04 0.39 -3.96
C ASP A 61 -24.94 0.88 -2.51
N TYR A 62 -23.83 0.57 -1.83
CA TYR A 62 -23.56 0.94 -0.44
C TYR A 62 -22.39 1.93 -0.27
N PHE A 63 -21.76 2.38 -1.37
CA PHE A 63 -20.64 3.31 -1.33
C PHE A 63 -20.61 4.23 -2.55
N THR A 64 -20.76 5.53 -2.34
CA THR A 64 -20.59 6.54 -3.38
C THR A 64 -19.40 7.43 -3.02
N PRO A 65 -18.29 7.39 -3.78
CA PRO A 65 -17.13 8.23 -3.51
C PRO A 65 -17.44 9.70 -3.79
N THR A 66 -17.03 10.58 -2.87
CA THR A 66 -17.25 12.03 -2.96
C THR A 66 -16.00 12.79 -3.44
N ARG A 67 -14.87 12.09 -3.54
CA ARG A 67 -13.59 12.63 -4.01
C ARG A 67 -12.80 11.56 -4.75
N ASP A 68 -11.80 12.02 -5.49
CA ASP A 68 -10.80 11.16 -6.12
C ASP A 68 -9.79 10.65 -5.07
N LEU A 69 -9.05 9.60 -5.43
CA LEU A 69 -7.94 9.07 -4.64
C LEU A 69 -6.88 10.16 -4.43
N ASN A 70 -6.38 10.23 -3.20
CA ASN A 70 -5.31 11.14 -2.80
C ASN A 70 -4.35 10.46 -1.80
N ALA A 71 -3.36 11.22 -1.32
CA ALA A 71 -2.36 10.73 -0.37
C ALA A 71 -2.95 10.21 0.96
N ASP A 72 -4.10 10.74 1.40
CA ASP A 72 -4.74 10.30 2.65
C ASP A 72 -5.19 8.84 2.58
N ASP A 73 -5.60 8.35 1.40
CA ASP A 73 -6.01 6.97 1.19
C ASP A 73 -4.85 5.98 1.33
N VAL A 74 -3.67 6.38 0.83
CA VAL A 74 -2.44 5.59 0.95
C VAL A 74 -1.99 5.57 2.41
N VAL A 75 -1.92 6.73 3.05
CA VAL A 75 -1.55 6.85 4.47
C VAL A 75 -2.47 5.97 5.32
N PHE A 76 -3.79 6.06 5.13
CA PHE A 76 -4.76 5.22 5.83
C PHE A 76 -4.51 3.72 5.62
N SER A 77 -4.29 3.30 4.37
CA SER A 77 -4.15 1.88 3.99
C SER A 77 -2.94 1.20 4.64
N PHE A 78 -1.85 1.94 4.85
CA PHE A 78 -0.66 1.45 5.56
C PHE A 78 -0.76 1.67 7.07
N GLN A 79 -1.27 2.81 7.51
CA GLN A 79 -1.32 3.16 8.93
C GLN A 79 -2.22 2.22 9.73
N ARG A 80 -3.30 1.69 9.14
CA ARG A 80 -4.12 0.63 9.78
C ARG A 80 -3.35 -0.66 10.09
N GLN A 81 -2.19 -0.87 9.46
CA GLN A 81 -1.32 -2.04 9.65
C GLN A 81 -0.13 -1.71 10.56
N VAL A 82 0.40 -0.48 10.47
CA VAL A 82 1.52 0.03 11.30
C VAL A 82 1.09 0.31 12.74
N ASP A 83 -0.04 0.97 12.95
CA ASP A 83 -0.50 1.40 14.27
C ASP A 83 -1.26 0.28 15.00
N LYS A 84 -0.51 -0.55 15.75
CA LYS A 84 -1.03 -1.70 16.51
C LYS A 84 -2.08 -1.31 17.58
N ASN A 85 -2.10 -0.04 17.98
CA ASN A 85 -3.07 0.49 18.96
C ASN A 85 -4.24 1.22 18.28
N GLY A 86 -4.18 1.39 16.96
CA GLY A 86 -5.20 2.10 16.19
C GLY A 86 -6.50 1.31 16.09
N PRO A 87 -7.66 1.99 16.02
CA PRO A 87 -8.97 1.33 15.96
C PRO A 87 -9.10 0.42 14.72
N TRP A 88 -8.44 0.76 13.62
CA TRP A 88 -8.47 -0.01 12.37
C TRP A 88 -7.56 -1.24 12.39
N PHE A 89 -6.53 -1.25 13.24
CA PHE A 89 -5.75 -2.45 13.47
C PHE A 89 -6.55 -3.48 14.27
N GLN A 90 -7.28 -3.02 15.28
CA GLN A 90 -8.06 -3.85 16.19
C GLN A 90 -9.50 -4.12 15.72
N TYR A 91 -9.88 -3.61 14.54
CA TYR A 91 -11.25 -3.64 14.03
C TYR A 91 -11.84 -5.07 13.94
N ILE A 92 -11.01 -6.06 13.63
CA ILE A 92 -11.42 -7.47 13.60
C ILE A 92 -10.66 -8.24 14.70
N PRO A 93 -11.30 -8.58 15.83
CA PRO A 93 -10.66 -9.29 16.92
C PRO A 93 -10.05 -10.63 16.47
N GLY A 94 -8.81 -10.89 16.88
CA GLY A 94 -8.11 -12.16 16.60
C GLY A 94 -7.51 -12.27 15.19
N ILE A 95 -7.53 -11.20 14.39
CA ILE A 95 -6.90 -11.16 13.06
C ILE A 95 -5.62 -10.33 13.11
N ALA A 96 -4.58 -10.80 12.41
CA ALA A 96 -3.33 -10.08 12.21
C ALA A 96 -3.09 -9.82 10.72
N TYR A 97 -2.37 -8.75 10.40
CA TYR A 97 -1.89 -8.47 9.04
C TYR A 97 -0.64 -9.32 8.74
N GLN A 98 -0.80 -10.65 8.61
CA GLN A 98 0.30 -11.60 8.51
C GLN A 98 1.27 -11.26 7.37
N TYR A 99 0.77 -11.01 6.16
CA TYR A 99 1.62 -10.65 5.02
C TYR A 99 2.45 -9.39 5.29
N TYR A 100 1.84 -8.36 5.89
CA TYR A 100 2.55 -7.15 6.27
C TYR A 100 3.63 -7.43 7.31
N ASN A 101 3.31 -8.21 8.35
CA ASN A 101 4.25 -8.56 9.40
C ASN A 101 5.45 -9.36 8.85
N ASP A 102 5.20 -10.31 7.94
CA ASP A 102 6.23 -11.17 7.35
C ASP A 102 7.14 -10.41 6.38
N GLN A 103 6.58 -9.47 5.61
CA GLN A 103 7.33 -8.74 4.57
C GLN A 103 7.98 -7.45 5.08
N PHE A 104 7.29 -6.70 5.94
CA PHE A 104 7.73 -5.40 6.40
C PHE A 104 8.07 -5.38 7.90
N GLY A 105 7.39 -6.19 8.72
CA GLY A 105 7.57 -6.19 10.17
C GLY A 105 7.46 -4.77 10.75
N ASP A 106 8.48 -4.36 11.51
CA ASP A 106 8.59 -2.99 12.05
C ASP A 106 9.49 -2.08 11.18
N ASN A 107 9.80 -2.46 9.92
CA ASN A 107 10.72 -1.70 9.07
C ASN A 107 10.07 -0.43 8.51
N ILE A 108 8.78 -0.43 8.19
CA ILE A 108 8.07 0.82 7.86
C ILE A 108 7.77 1.55 9.18
N THR A 109 8.52 2.63 9.41
CA THR A 109 8.42 3.42 10.65
C THR A 109 7.43 4.58 10.53
N LYS A 110 7.27 5.11 9.32
CA LYS A 110 6.38 6.23 9.04
C LYS A 110 5.87 6.19 7.61
N VAL A 111 4.59 6.55 7.46
CA VAL A 111 3.96 6.84 6.17
C VAL A 111 3.27 8.19 6.34
N GLU A 112 3.67 9.16 5.53
CA GLU A 112 3.19 10.53 5.67
C GLU A 112 2.78 11.15 4.35
N LYS A 113 1.72 11.95 4.42
CA LYS A 113 1.28 12.82 3.33
C LYS A 113 2.22 14.02 3.25
N VAL A 114 2.90 14.17 2.12
CA VAL A 114 3.70 15.37 1.80
C VAL A 114 2.80 16.44 1.18
N ASP A 115 1.95 16.03 0.24
CA ASP A 115 0.88 16.82 -0.37
C ASP A 115 -0.23 15.88 -0.88
N ASP A 116 -1.30 16.41 -1.47
CA ASP A 116 -2.46 15.62 -1.91
C ASP A 116 -2.13 14.47 -2.89
N LEU A 117 -1.03 14.56 -3.64
CA LEU A 117 -0.62 13.54 -4.60
C LEU A 117 0.80 13.02 -4.33
N THR A 118 1.31 13.21 -3.10
CA THR A 118 2.66 12.79 -2.74
C THR A 118 2.67 12.15 -1.35
N VAL A 119 3.22 10.94 -1.28
CA VAL A 119 3.34 10.18 -0.05
C VAL A 119 4.81 9.81 0.17
N LYS A 120 5.29 9.96 1.39
CA LYS A 120 6.64 9.53 1.79
C LYS A 120 6.57 8.37 2.78
N PHE A 121 7.38 7.35 2.53
CA PHE A 121 7.65 6.25 3.44
C PHE A 121 9.04 6.43 4.03
N THR A 122 9.17 6.17 5.33
CA THR A 122 10.46 6.11 6.03
C THR A 122 10.66 4.72 6.60
N LEU A 123 11.79 4.12 6.25
CA LEU A 123 12.21 2.81 6.71
C LEU A 123 13.22 2.92 7.85
N LYS A 124 13.19 1.95 8.76
CA LYS A 124 14.20 1.80 9.82
C LYS A 124 15.57 1.47 9.20
N GLU A 125 15.55 0.52 8.26
CA GLU A 125 16.71 0.00 7.56
C GLU A 125 16.44 -0.11 6.03
N PRO A 126 17.47 0.03 5.19
CA PRO A 126 17.30 -0.03 3.74
C PRO A 126 16.83 -1.43 3.33
N ALA A 127 15.83 -1.51 2.46
CA ALA A 127 15.28 -2.78 2.00
C ALA A 127 15.15 -2.80 0.47
N ILE A 128 16.02 -3.56 -0.19
CA ILE A 128 16.03 -3.69 -1.67
C ILE A 128 14.70 -4.26 -2.19
N THR A 129 14.04 -5.09 -1.37
CA THR A 129 12.75 -5.68 -1.69
C THR A 129 11.57 -4.74 -1.50
N PHE A 130 11.75 -3.53 -0.95
CA PHE A 130 10.63 -2.65 -0.59
C PHE A 130 9.71 -2.34 -1.78
N ILE A 131 10.26 -1.87 -2.90
CA ILE A 131 9.48 -1.57 -4.11
C ILE A 131 8.74 -2.80 -4.66
N PRO A 132 9.40 -3.93 -4.98
CA PRO A 132 8.68 -5.08 -5.52
C PRO A 132 7.64 -5.65 -4.54
N THR A 133 7.88 -5.60 -3.23
CA THR A 133 6.89 -6.05 -2.24
C THR A 133 5.61 -5.22 -2.25
N LEU A 134 5.68 -3.92 -2.56
CA LEU A 134 4.49 -3.08 -2.71
C LEU A 134 3.63 -3.45 -3.94
N GLY A 135 4.19 -4.21 -4.88
CA GLY A 135 3.51 -4.66 -6.10
C GLY A 135 2.95 -6.09 -6.07
N MET A 136 3.13 -6.79 -4.94
CA MET A 136 2.64 -8.15 -4.76
C MET A 136 1.18 -8.22 -4.30
#